data_AF-A0A7Y8IU73-F1
#
_entry.id   AF-A0A7Y8IU73-F1
#
_cell.length_a   1.000
_cell.length_b   1.000
_cell.length_c   1.000
_cell.angle_alpha   90.00
_cell.angle_beta   90.00
_cell.angle_gamma   90.00
#
_symmetry.space_group_name_H-M   'P 1'
#
loop_
_entity.id
_entity.type
_entity.pdbx_description
1 polymer ?
#
loop_
_entity_poly.entity_id
_entity_poly.type
_entity_poly.pdbx_seq_one_letter_code
_entity_poly.pdbx_strand_id
1 'polypeptide(L)'
;MEKKDCFGSIKEIILKDGQTITQTKPECRNCDEIRDCLRTSKQLEAEKREQDELRKQNLIAQIIDHSHVLSNELGSCLLTFLSRVYSSPFGSIFFKNLLLFYELPKDSVSSNLTIPISRTVLNLIHGGDQKEPTGLGDEFTLRIVLFQRSFQKKSLANMGMIAYEVARTLASDDFGIKQIFQILSDAEASLFKRMDSEARTNWLIEKWGFLDEYEALKKEMAATK
;
A
#
# COMPACT_ATOMS: atom_id res chain seq x y z
N MET A 1 -11.80 -7.11 -23.59
CA MET A 1 -10.88 -7.60 -24.64
C MET A 1 -9.84 -8.49 -23.96
N GLU A 2 -9.68 -9.72 -24.41
CA GLU A 2 -8.69 -10.67 -23.87
C GLU A 2 -7.26 -10.16 -24.18
N LYS A 3 -6.35 -10.27 -23.20
CA LYS A 3 -4.91 -10.02 -23.39
C LYS A 3 -4.41 -10.92 -24.50
N LYS A 4 -4.02 -10.35 -25.64
CA LYS A 4 -3.25 -11.06 -26.66
C LYS A 4 -1.77 -10.93 -26.32
N ASP A 5 -1.08 -12.05 -26.16
CA ASP A 5 0.36 -12.05 -25.99
C ASP A 5 1.00 -11.84 -27.37
N CYS A 6 1.67 -10.70 -27.57
CA CYS A 6 2.20 -10.29 -28.88
C CYS A 6 3.23 -11.29 -29.47
N PHE A 7 3.71 -12.25 -28.68
CA PHE A 7 4.68 -13.27 -29.09
C PHE A 7 4.11 -14.70 -29.16
N GLY A 8 2.79 -14.87 -28.95
CA GLY A 8 2.09 -16.14 -29.07
C GLY A 8 2.20 -17.06 -27.86
N SER A 9 1.19 -17.92 -27.69
CA SER A 9 1.15 -18.92 -26.62
C SER A 9 1.86 -20.20 -27.03
N ILE A 10 2.72 -20.75 -26.17
CA ILE A 10 3.25 -22.10 -26.30
C ILE A 10 2.29 -23.05 -25.59
N LYS A 11 1.75 -24.04 -26.32
CA LYS A 11 0.91 -25.10 -25.73
C LYS A 11 1.52 -26.46 -26.02
N GLU A 12 1.71 -27.25 -24.97
CA GLU A 12 2.04 -28.67 -25.11
C GLU A 12 0.76 -29.47 -25.33
N ILE A 13 0.74 -30.31 -26.35
CA ILE A 13 -0.41 -31.12 -26.74
C ILE A 13 0.04 -32.57 -26.75
N ILE A 14 -0.69 -33.43 -26.04
CA ILE A 14 -0.44 -34.87 -26.05
C ILE A 14 -1.28 -35.47 -27.17
N LEU A 15 -0.62 -36.03 -28.18
CA LEU A 15 -1.26 -36.76 -29.28
C LEU A 15 -1.81 -38.09 -28.78
N LYS A 16 -2.77 -38.67 -29.51
CA LYS A 16 -3.44 -39.94 -29.17
C LYS A 16 -2.47 -41.12 -29.02
N ASP A 17 -1.24 -40.95 -29.52
CA ASP A 17 -0.19 -41.96 -29.57
C ASP A 17 0.78 -41.84 -28.37
N GLY A 18 0.50 -40.94 -27.43
CA GLY A 18 1.31 -40.68 -26.24
C GLY A 18 2.51 -39.75 -26.46
N GLN A 19 2.71 -39.24 -27.68
CA GLN A 19 3.72 -38.21 -27.96
C GLN A 19 3.24 -36.81 -27.56
N THR A 20 4.05 -36.11 -26.76
CA THR A 20 3.86 -34.70 -26.45
C THR A 20 4.52 -33.85 -27.52
N ILE A 21 3.75 -33.01 -28.21
CA ILE A 21 4.25 -32.02 -29.16
C ILE A 21 4.09 -30.61 -28.60
N THR A 22 5.09 -29.76 -28.79
CA THR A 22 5.02 -28.34 -28.45
C THR A 22 4.47 -27.58 -29.66
N GLN A 23 3.25 -27.04 -29.56
CA GLN A 23 2.66 -26.20 -30.60
C GLN A 23 2.83 -24.72 -30.22
N THR A 24 3.56 -23.98 -31.06
CA THR A 24 3.64 -22.53 -31.01
C THR A 24 2.57 -21.94 -31.92
N LYS A 25 1.60 -21.21 -31.35
CA LYS A 25 0.64 -20.44 -32.15
C LYS A 25 1.01 -18.96 -32.07
N PRO A 26 1.66 -18.38 -33.09
CA PRO A 26 1.88 -16.95 -33.12
C PRO A 26 0.52 -16.23 -33.22
N GLU A 27 0.24 -15.35 -32.26
CA GLU A 27 -1.00 -14.56 -32.22
C GLU A 27 -0.99 -13.39 -33.22
N CYS A 28 0.21 -12.91 -33.58
CA CYS A 28 0.44 -11.92 -34.62
C CYS A 28 1.09 -12.59 -35.85
N ARG A 29 0.58 -12.33 -37.05
CA ARG A 29 0.96 -13.04 -38.29
C ARG A 29 1.92 -12.27 -39.19
N ASN A 30 2.02 -10.95 -39.01
CA ASN A 30 2.93 -10.09 -39.77
C ASN A 30 3.57 -9.02 -38.88
N CYS A 31 4.64 -8.38 -39.38
CA CYS A 31 5.41 -7.38 -38.63
C CYS A 31 4.57 -6.14 -38.25
N ASP A 32 3.58 -5.77 -39.06
CA ASP A 32 2.72 -4.63 -38.78
C ASP A 32 1.76 -4.92 -37.61
N GLU A 33 1.18 -6.13 -37.56
CA GLU A 33 0.38 -6.62 -36.44
C GLU A 33 1.19 -6.70 -35.14
N ILE A 34 2.47 -7.11 -35.21
CA ILE A 34 3.36 -7.10 -34.03
C ILE A 34 3.61 -5.67 -33.56
N ARG A 35 3.87 -4.74 -34.50
CA ARG A 35 4.12 -3.34 -34.19
C ARG A 35 2.90 -2.68 -33.53
N ASP A 36 1.71 -2.95 -34.04
CA ASP A 36 0.48 -2.42 -33.50
C ASP A 36 0.11 -3.07 -32.16
N CYS A 37 0.32 -4.38 -32.00
CA CYS A 37 0.18 -5.06 -30.70
C CYS A 37 1.10 -4.46 -29.62
N LEU A 38 2.37 -4.22 -29.96
CA LEU A 38 3.34 -3.60 -29.06
C LEU A 38 2.97 -2.15 -28.71
N ARG A 39 2.42 -1.39 -29.66
CA ARG A 39 1.91 -0.03 -29.40
C ARG A 39 0.72 -0.06 -28.44
N THR A 40 -0.28 -0.91 -28.70
CA THR A 40 -1.44 -1.06 -27.83
C THR A 40 -1.06 -1.55 -26.44
N SER A 41 -0.12 -2.50 -26.34
CA SER A 41 0.39 -2.98 -25.05
C SER A 41 1.07 -1.86 -24.26
N LYS A 42 1.97 -1.09 -24.89
CA LYS A 42 2.59 0.09 -24.27
C LYS A 42 1.58 1.15 -23.85
N GLN A 43 0.56 1.39 -24.67
CA GLN A 43 -0.49 2.35 -24.37
C GLN A 43 -1.33 1.89 -23.17
N LEU A 44 -1.72 0.62 -23.12
CA LEU A 44 -2.43 0.04 -21.97
C LEU A 44 -1.59 0.07 -20.68
N GLU A 45 -0.28 -0.18 -20.78
CA GLU A 45 0.62 -0.05 -19.64
C GLU A 45 0.72 1.40 -19.15
N ALA A 46 0.76 2.37 -20.07
CA ALA A 46 0.78 3.80 -19.72
C ALA A 46 -0.54 4.23 -19.07
N GLU A 47 -1.69 3.86 -19.67
CA GLU A 47 -3.03 4.14 -19.12
C GLU A 47 -3.20 3.51 -17.74
N LYS A 48 -2.71 2.28 -17.53
CA LYS A 48 -2.73 1.63 -16.22
C LYS A 48 -1.90 2.39 -15.19
N ARG A 49 -0.68 2.81 -15.55
CA ARG A 49 0.17 3.62 -14.65
C ARG A 49 -0.50 4.94 -14.30
N GLU A 50 -1.11 5.62 -15.27
CA GLU A 50 -1.84 6.87 -15.04
C GLU A 50 -3.03 6.67 -14.10
N GLN A 51 -3.83 5.61 -14.30
CA GLN A 51 -4.91 5.25 -13.40
C GLN A 51 -4.42 4.94 -11.98
N ASP A 52 -3.31 4.22 -11.84
CA ASP A 52 -2.72 3.91 -10.53
C ASP A 52 -2.24 5.20 -9.83
N GLU A 53 -1.63 6.14 -10.55
CA GLU A 53 -1.23 7.45 -10.00
C GLU A 53 -2.44 8.30 -9.58
N LEU A 54 -3.47 8.39 -10.41
CA LEU A 54 -4.72 9.08 -10.06
C LEU A 54 -5.37 8.48 -8.81
N ARG A 55 -5.34 7.15 -8.68
CA ARG A 55 -5.87 6.46 -7.50
C ARG A 55 -5.07 6.81 -6.25
N LYS A 56 -3.74 6.88 -6.33
CA LYS A 56 -2.89 7.33 -5.21
C LYS A 56 -3.26 8.75 -4.80
N GLN A 57 -3.30 9.68 -5.75
CA GLN A 57 -3.60 11.08 -5.49
C GLN A 57 -4.97 11.26 -4.83
N ASN A 58 -5.99 10.55 -5.31
CA ASN A 58 -7.34 10.59 -4.73
C ASN A 58 -7.36 10.07 -3.28
N LEU A 59 -6.65 8.98 -2.98
CA LEU A 59 -6.58 8.47 -1.61
C LEU A 59 -5.81 9.39 -0.69
N ILE A 60 -4.70 9.97 -1.15
CA ILE A 60 -3.93 10.95 -0.37
C ILE A 60 -4.81 12.17 -0.08
N ALA A 61 -5.52 12.70 -1.07
CA ALA A 61 -6.46 13.81 -0.88
C ALA A 61 -7.54 13.46 0.14
N GLN A 62 -8.19 12.31 0.01
CA GLN A 62 -9.19 11.85 0.99
C GLN A 62 -8.61 11.73 2.40
N ILE A 63 -7.43 11.15 2.55
CA ILE A 63 -6.75 11.04 3.85
C ILE A 63 -6.55 12.42 4.46
N ILE A 64 -6.03 13.38 3.71
CA ILE A 64 -5.76 14.74 4.20
C ILE A 64 -7.06 15.47 4.54
N ASP A 65 -8.07 15.41 3.67
CA ASP A 65 -9.35 16.11 3.86
C ASP A 65 -10.12 15.62 5.10
N HIS A 66 -10.00 14.33 5.43
CA HIS A 66 -10.70 13.73 6.57
C HIS A 66 -9.83 13.68 7.84
N SER A 67 -8.54 14.00 7.74
CA SER A 67 -7.63 14.08 8.89
C SER A 67 -7.70 15.45 9.56
N HIS A 68 -7.48 15.48 10.87
CA HIS A 68 -7.45 16.72 11.65
C HIS A 68 -6.04 16.99 12.16
N VAL A 69 -5.22 17.57 11.29
CA VAL A 69 -3.82 17.94 11.53
C VAL A 69 -3.73 19.47 11.54
N LEU A 70 -3.50 20.05 12.72
CA LEU A 70 -3.47 21.50 12.90
C LEU A 70 -2.09 22.10 12.60
N SER A 71 -1.03 21.32 12.74
CA SER A 71 0.34 21.76 12.50
C SER A 71 0.70 21.65 11.02
N ASN A 72 1.02 22.79 10.39
CA ASN A 72 1.52 22.82 9.00
C ASN A 72 2.78 21.96 8.81
N GLU A 73 3.65 21.89 9.82
CA GLU A 73 4.86 21.06 9.77
C GLU A 73 4.52 19.57 9.73
N LEU A 74 3.57 19.14 10.57
CA LEU A 74 3.07 17.77 10.55
C LEU A 74 2.31 17.46 9.27
N GLY A 75 1.49 18.37 8.77
CA GLY A 75 0.78 18.21 7.49
C GLY A 75 1.74 17.99 6.32
N SER A 76 2.84 18.76 6.27
CA SER A 76 3.88 18.58 5.24
C SER A 76 4.63 17.25 5.38
N CYS A 77 4.99 16.85 6.61
CA CYS A 77 5.59 15.54 6.87
C CYS A 77 4.64 14.40 6.49
N LEU A 78 3.34 14.56 6.77
CA LEU A 78 2.31 13.58 6.46
C LEU A 78 2.14 13.40 4.95
N LEU A 79 2.07 14.50 4.20
CA LEU A 79 2.01 14.44 2.73
C LEU A 79 3.24 13.72 2.16
N THR A 80 4.42 14.04 2.68
CA THR A 80 5.69 13.41 2.27
C THR A 80 5.70 11.91 2.59
N PHE A 81 5.26 11.55 3.80
CA PHE A 81 5.12 10.16 4.24
C PHE A 81 4.18 9.38 3.30
N LEU A 82 2.96 9.89 3.07
CA LEU A 82 1.96 9.24 2.22
C LEU A 82 2.49 9.05 0.80
N SER A 83 3.09 10.08 0.22
CA SER A 83 3.69 10.01 -1.12
C SER A 83 4.75 8.91 -1.23
N ARG A 84 5.66 8.81 -0.24
CA ARG A 84 6.70 7.78 -0.20
C ARG A 84 6.11 6.38 -0.02
N VAL A 85 5.15 6.23 0.88
CA VAL A 85 4.55 4.93 1.20
C VAL A 85 3.75 4.36 0.05
N TYR A 86 2.91 5.17 -0.62
CA TYR A 86 2.15 4.74 -1.79
C TYR A 86 3.04 4.46 -3.02
N SER A 87 4.26 4.98 -3.03
CA SER A 87 5.28 4.68 -4.05
C SER A 87 6.12 3.44 -3.71
N SER A 88 6.01 2.91 -2.49
CA SER A 88 6.76 1.74 -2.05
C SER A 88 6.12 0.42 -2.53
N PRO A 89 6.87 -0.70 -2.53
CA PRO A 89 6.30 -2.03 -2.79
C PRO A 89 5.16 -2.41 -1.84
N PHE A 90 5.16 -1.83 -0.63
CA PHE A 90 4.16 -2.03 0.41
C PHE A 90 2.91 -1.14 0.22
N GLY A 91 2.90 -0.25 -0.78
CA GLY A 91 1.79 0.66 -1.06
C GLY A 91 0.44 -0.05 -1.26
N SER A 92 0.47 -1.29 -1.77
CA SER A 92 -0.71 -2.16 -1.94
C SER A 92 -1.50 -2.40 -0.63
N ILE A 93 -0.82 -2.44 0.53
CA ILE A 93 -1.47 -2.52 1.84
C ILE A 93 -2.26 -1.25 2.10
N PHE A 94 -1.69 -0.09 1.81
CA PHE A 94 -2.30 1.20 2.11
C PHE A 94 -3.56 1.45 1.27
N PHE A 95 -3.66 0.89 0.05
CA PHE A 95 -4.90 0.94 -0.72
C PHE A 95 -6.09 0.18 -0.07
N LYS A 96 -5.83 -0.70 0.90
CA LYS A 96 -6.87 -1.39 1.68
C LYS A 96 -7.19 -0.70 3.00
N ASN A 97 -6.55 0.44 3.28
CA ASN A 97 -6.66 1.12 4.55
C ASN A 97 -6.90 2.63 4.36
N LEU A 98 -8.00 3.15 4.90
CA LEU A 98 -8.13 4.59 5.06
C LEU A 98 -7.43 5.00 6.37
N LEU A 99 -6.31 5.70 6.26
CA LEU A 99 -5.60 6.24 7.41
C LEU A 99 -6.17 7.62 7.74
N LEU A 100 -6.65 7.83 8.96
CA LEU A 100 -7.05 9.14 9.45
C LEU A 100 -6.11 9.58 10.56
N PHE A 101 -5.65 10.81 10.50
CA PHE A 101 -4.66 11.35 11.43
C PHE A 101 -5.28 12.46 12.29
N TYR A 102 -5.16 12.35 13.60
CA TYR A 102 -5.66 13.39 14.52
C TYR A 102 -4.57 13.80 15.50
N GLU A 103 -4.32 15.10 15.59
CA GLU A 103 -3.48 15.66 16.65
C GLU A 103 -4.24 15.69 17.98
N LEU A 104 -3.65 15.08 19.01
CA LEU A 104 -4.14 15.08 20.38
C LEU A 104 -3.47 16.18 21.22
N PRO A 105 -4.15 16.69 22.28
CA PRO A 105 -3.52 17.55 23.26
C PRO A 105 -2.31 16.88 23.92
N LYS A 106 -1.31 17.70 24.30
CA LYS A 106 -0.14 17.27 25.07
C LYS A 106 -0.60 16.49 26.32
N ASP A 107 0.12 15.41 26.64
CA ASP A 107 -0.13 14.49 27.77
C ASP A 107 -1.23 13.40 27.59
N SER A 108 -1.83 13.27 26.41
CA SER A 108 -2.77 12.17 26.10
C SER A 108 -2.06 10.90 25.60
N VAL A 109 -2.51 9.69 25.98
CA VAL A 109 -1.90 8.43 25.49
C VAL A 109 -2.19 8.23 24.00
N SER A 110 -1.17 7.94 23.17
CA SER A 110 -1.38 7.58 21.77
C SER A 110 -2.11 6.25 21.68
N SER A 111 -3.27 6.26 21.04
CA SER A 111 -4.07 5.08 20.79
C SER A 111 -4.42 5.00 19.32
N ASN A 112 -4.60 3.78 18.83
CA ASN A 112 -4.99 3.52 17.45
C ASN A 112 -6.33 2.80 17.48
N LEU A 113 -7.23 3.17 16.57
CA LEU A 113 -8.52 2.52 16.42
C LEU A 113 -8.63 1.95 15.01
N THR A 114 -8.85 0.64 14.95
CA THR A 114 -9.01 -0.11 13.69
C THR A 114 -10.47 -0.53 13.57
N ILE A 115 -11.18 0.04 12.59
CA ILE A 115 -12.59 -0.25 12.31
C ILE A 115 -12.68 -0.98 10.96
N PRO A 116 -13.02 -2.28 10.93
CA PRO A 116 -13.25 -2.98 9.68
C PRO A 116 -14.53 -2.43 9.03
N ILE A 117 -14.42 -2.03 7.75
CA ILE A 117 -15.55 -1.58 6.96
C ILE A 117 -16.00 -2.74 6.08
N SER A 118 -17.23 -3.20 6.30
CA SER A 118 -17.84 -4.21 5.43
C SER A 118 -17.95 -3.69 3.99
N ARG A 119 -17.81 -4.59 3.02
CA ARG A 119 -18.01 -4.26 1.59
C ARG A 119 -19.33 -3.54 1.33
N THR A 120 -20.39 -3.92 2.03
CA THR A 120 -21.72 -3.29 1.93
C THR A 120 -21.67 -1.80 2.28
N VAL A 121 -21.01 -1.45 3.39
CA VAL A 121 -20.86 -0.05 3.80
C VAL A 121 -19.99 0.72 2.82
N LEU A 122 -18.93 0.09 2.31
CA LEU A 122 -18.05 0.72 1.34
C LEU A 122 -18.77 1.02 0.02
N ASN A 123 -19.58 0.10 -0.48
CA ASN A 123 -20.39 0.28 -1.69
C ASN A 123 -21.45 1.38 -1.51
N LEU A 124 -22.02 1.51 -0.31
CA LEU A 124 -22.94 2.60 0.03
C LEU A 124 -22.25 3.96 0.03
N ILE A 125 -21.02 4.05 0.57
CA ILE A 125 -20.21 5.28 0.57
C ILE A 125 -19.84 5.71 -0.86
N HIS A 126 -19.53 4.75 -1.74
CA HIS A 126 -19.12 5.02 -3.12
C HIS A 126 -20.31 5.20 -4.09
N GLY A 127 -21.55 5.25 -3.59
CA GLY A 127 -22.71 5.60 -4.39
C GLY A 127 -23.16 4.51 -5.39
N GLY A 128 -22.92 3.24 -5.10
CA GLY A 128 -23.56 2.09 -5.78
C GLY A 128 -23.20 1.80 -7.24
N ASP A 129 -22.65 2.75 -8.01
CA ASP A 129 -22.55 2.66 -9.47
C ASP A 129 -21.13 2.47 -10.04
N GLN A 130 -20.10 2.35 -9.19
CA GLN A 130 -18.77 2.00 -9.69
C GLN A 130 -18.66 0.48 -9.87
N LYS A 131 -18.42 0.04 -11.11
CA LYS A 131 -17.94 -1.31 -11.43
C LYS A 131 -16.90 -1.70 -10.40
N GLU A 132 -17.15 -2.80 -9.71
CA GLU A 132 -16.32 -3.31 -8.63
C GLU A 132 -14.84 -3.11 -8.96
N PRO A 133 -14.02 -2.51 -8.07
CA PRO A 133 -12.59 -2.61 -8.19
C PRO A 133 -12.25 -4.09 -8.00
N THR A 134 -12.20 -4.84 -9.11
CA THR A 134 -11.71 -6.21 -9.19
C THR A 134 -10.30 -6.24 -8.64
N GLY A 135 -10.16 -6.49 -7.34
CA GLY A 135 -8.88 -6.43 -6.62
C GLY A 135 -8.95 -6.01 -5.16
N LEU A 136 -10.05 -5.38 -4.69
CA LEU A 136 -10.28 -5.15 -3.26
C LEU A 136 -10.89 -6.41 -2.62
N GLY A 137 -10.04 -7.40 -2.38
CA GLY A 137 -10.39 -8.60 -1.62
C GLY A 137 -10.86 -8.26 -0.20
N ASP A 138 -12.12 -8.61 0.05
CA ASP A 138 -12.91 -8.82 1.27
C ASP A 138 -12.88 -7.84 2.45
N GLU A 139 -11.83 -7.07 2.72
CA GLU A 139 -11.78 -6.27 3.96
C GLU A 139 -11.01 -4.96 3.75
N PHE A 140 -11.76 -3.85 3.73
CA PHE A 140 -11.21 -2.51 3.81
C PHE A 140 -11.28 -2.03 5.26
N THR A 141 -10.26 -1.34 5.73
CA THR A 141 -10.15 -0.98 7.15
C THR A 141 -9.94 0.52 7.32
N LEU A 142 -10.74 1.13 8.18
CA LEU A 142 -10.47 2.49 8.66
C LEU A 142 -9.51 2.41 9.84
N ARG A 143 -8.40 3.13 9.78
CA ARG A 143 -7.38 3.18 10.82
C ARG A 143 -7.21 4.62 11.26
N ILE A 144 -7.61 4.91 12.49
CA ILE A 144 -7.45 6.22 13.11
C ILE A 144 -6.15 6.20 13.91
N VAL A 145 -5.21 7.05 13.50
CA VAL A 145 -3.89 7.23 14.09
C VAL A 145 -3.87 8.55 14.84
N LEU A 146 -3.61 8.49 16.14
CA LEU A 146 -3.64 9.65 17.02
C LEU A 146 -2.23 10.10 17.40
N PHE A 147 -1.85 11.32 17.06
CA PHE A 147 -0.53 11.90 17.35
C PHE A 147 -0.56 12.81 18.57
N GLN A 148 0.23 12.46 19.58
CA GLN A 148 0.34 13.29 20.80
C GLN A 148 1.34 14.44 20.65
N ARG A 149 2.35 14.29 19.78
CA ARG A 149 3.55 15.14 19.79
C ARG A 149 3.85 15.67 18.39
N SER A 150 4.42 16.86 18.35
CA SER A 150 5.08 17.41 17.18
C SER A 150 6.40 18.01 17.64
N PHE A 151 7.48 17.75 16.92
CA PHE A 151 8.79 18.30 17.19
C PHE A 151 9.00 19.53 16.29
N GLN A 152 9.06 20.72 16.89
CA GLN A 152 9.20 21.96 16.10
C GLN A 152 10.53 22.00 15.34
N LYS A 153 10.47 22.28 14.03
CA LYS A 153 11.64 22.36 13.14
C LYS A 153 12.45 21.07 13.06
N LYS A 154 11.79 19.93 13.27
CA LYS A 154 12.40 18.59 13.31
C LYS A 154 11.59 17.65 12.42
N SER A 155 11.57 17.97 11.13
CA SER A 155 10.82 17.24 10.11
C SER A 155 11.14 15.74 10.07
N LEU A 156 12.41 15.36 10.24
CA LEU A 156 12.80 13.94 10.29
C LEU A 156 12.18 13.20 11.48
N ALA A 157 12.16 13.79 12.67
CA ALA A 157 11.56 13.17 13.84
C ALA A 157 10.03 13.12 13.72
N ASN A 158 9.41 14.16 13.17
CA ASN A 158 7.97 14.17 12.87
C ASN A 158 7.59 13.07 11.87
N MET A 159 8.35 12.93 10.79
CA MET A 159 8.11 11.87 9.80
C MET A 159 8.36 10.48 10.40
N GLY A 160 9.37 10.34 11.26
CA GLY A 160 9.64 9.10 11.99
C GLY A 160 8.51 8.72 12.93
N MET A 161 7.91 9.70 13.62
CA MET A 161 6.73 9.49 14.47
C MET A 161 5.53 9.01 13.66
N ILE A 162 5.25 9.64 12.51
CA ILE A 162 4.16 9.22 11.62
C ILE A 162 4.37 7.77 11.16
N ALA A 163 5.58 7.47 10.65
CA ALA A 163 5.92 6.13 10.20
C ALA A 163 5.81 5.09 11.31
N TYR A 164 6.30 5.41 12.52
CA TYR A 164 6.24 4.54 13.68
C TYR A 164 4.80 4.23 14.09
N GLU A 165 3.93 5.23 14.21
CA GLU A 165 2.55 4.99 14.65
C GLU A 165 1.75 4.19 13.61
N VAL A 166 1.96 4.45 12.33
CA VAL A 166 1.35 3.66 11.25
C VAL A 166 1.86 2.21 11.26
N ALA A 167 3.17 2.02 11.40
CA ALA A 167 3.78 0.69 11.50
C ALA A 167 3.27 -0.07 12.72
N ARG A 168 3.19 0.60 13.88
CA ARG A 168 2.69 0.05 15.13
C ARG A 168 1.23 -0.39 14.99
N THR A 169 0.40 0.42 14.34
CA THR A 169 -1.00 0.08 14.07
C THR A 169 -1.10 -1.21 13.24
N LEU A 170 -0.34 -1.32 12.16
CA LEU A 170 -0.38 -2.48 11.27
C LEU A 170 0.26 -3.74 11.90
N ALA A 171 1.25 -3.57 12.79
CA ALA A 171 1.94 -4.66 13.48
C ALA A 171 1.17 -5.25 14.67
N SER A 172 0.18 -4.51 15.20
CA SER A 172 -0.49 -4.86 16.46
C SER A 172 -1.90 -5.42 16.31
N ASP A 173 -2.57 -5.23 15.16
CA ASP A 173 -3.88 -5.84 14.91
C ASP A 173 -3.86 -6.94 13.84
N ASP A 174 -4.78 -7.90 14.02
CA ASP A 174 -4.88 -9.09 13.18
C ASP A 174 -5.15 -8.77 11.70
N PHE A 175 -5.89 -7.69 11.42
CA PHE A 175 -6.18 -7.27 10.04
C PHE A 175 -4.91 -6.77 9.35
N GLY A 176 -4.11 -5.96 10.04
CA GLY A 176 -2.86 -5.41 9.55
C GLY A 176 -1.85 -6.52 9.31
N ILE A 177 -1.72 -7.44 10.26
CA ILE A 177 -0.86 -8.62 10.14
C ILE A 177 -1.27 -9.49 8.93
N LYS A 178 -2.57 -9.76 8.75
CA LYS A 178 -3.07 -10.51 7.58
C LYS A 178 -2.77 -9.80 6.27
N GLN A 179 -2.97 -8.49 6.21
CA GLN A 179 -2.66 -7.68 5.01
C GLN A 179 -1.17 -7.69 4.69
N ILE A 180 -0.30 -7.62 5.71
CA ILE A 180 1.14 -7.74 5.55
C ILE A 180 1.52 -9.11 4.98
N PHE A 181 0.97 -10.20 5.49
CA PHE A 181 1.29 -11.55 4.98
C PHE A 181 0.94 -11.76 3.50
N GLN A 182 0.00 -11.00 2.94
CA GLN A 182 -0.37 -11.13 1.52
C GLN A 182 0.73 -10.67 0.56
N ILE A 183 1.70 -9.89 1.03
CA ILE A 183 2.76 -9.31 0.19
C ILE A 183 4.16 -9.82 0.52
N LEU A 184 4.32 -10.51 1.64
CA LEU A 184 5.61 -11.07 2.06
C LEU A 184 5.91 -12.37 1.33
N SER A 185 7.19 -12.62 1.08
CA SER A 185 7.65 -13.95 0.71
C SER A 185 7.47 -14.95 1.86
N ASP A 186 7.45 -16.26 1.57
CA ASP A 186 7.28 -17.30 2.61
C ASP A 186 8.35 -17.23 3.72
N ALA A 187 9.58 -16.87 3.35
CA ALA A 187 10.69 -16.68 4.28
C ALA A 187 10.45 -15.47 5.21
N GLU A 188 10.04 -14.34 4.65
CA GLU A 188 9.72 -13.13 5.42
C GLU A 188 8.48 -13.31 6.29
N ALA A 189 7.44 -13.96 5.78
CA ALA A 189 6.23 -14.26 6.55
C ALA A 189 6.55 -15.16 7.75
N SER A 190 7.43 -16.15 7.57
CA SER A 190 7.88 -17.04 8.65
C SER A 190 8.68 -16.28 9.73
N LEU A 191 9.53 -15.34 9.32
CA LEU A 191 10.26 -14.47 10.23
C LEU A 191 9.31 -13.53 10.99
N PHE A 192 8.42 -12.86 10.27
CA PHE A 192 7.47 -11.88 10.83
C PHE A 192 6.50 -12.50 11.83
N LYS A 193 6.09 -13.76 11.62
CA LYS A 193 5.26 -14.53 12.58
C LYS A 193 5.94 -14.73 13.94
N ARG A 194 7.27 -14.87 13.97
CA ARG A 194 8.05 -15.13 15.20
C ARG A 194 8.37 -13.87 15.99
N MET A 195 8.18 -12.69 15.39
CA MET A 195 8.41 -11.40 16.03
C MET A 195 7.23 -11.02 16.93
N ASP A 196 7.52 -10.34 18.04
CA ASP A 196 6.52 -9.63 18.82
C ASP A 196 6.08 -8.32 18.15
N SER A 197 5.13 -7.59 18.75
CA SER A 197 4.59 -6.36 18.17
C SER A 197 5.66 -5.27 17.98
N GLU A 198 6.62 -5.17 18.90
CA GLU A 198 7.66 -4.14 18.84
C GLU A 198 8.68 -4.45 17.75
N ALA A 199 9.15 -5.70 17.69
CA ALA A 199 10.05 -6.17 16.64
C ALA A 199 9.41 -6.07 15.26
N ARG A 200 8.11 -6.39 15.12
CA ARG A 200 7.36 -6.20 13.86
C ARG A 200 7.31 -4.73 13.45
N THR A 201 7.07 -3.83 14.40
CA THR A 201 7.01 -2.39 14.15
C THR A 201 8.35 -1.87 13.62
N ASN A 202 9.44 -2.22 14.29
CA ASN A 202 10.79 -1.84 13.87
C ASN A 202 11.14 -2.41 12.50
N TRP A 203 10.79 -3.68 12.25
CA TRP A 203 11.02 -4.34 10.97
C TRP A 203 10.25 -3.66 9.82
N LEU A 204 8.98 -3.26 10.05
CA LEU A 204 8.19 -2.54 9.04
C LEU A 204 8.79 -1.16 8.72
N ILE A 205 9.23 -0.41 9.73
CA ILE A 205 9.88 0.89 9.53
C ILE A 205 11.11 0.75 8.62
N GLU A 206 11.95 -0.24 8.89
CA GLU A 206 13.12 -0.52 8.06
C GLU A 206 12.71 -0.91 6.64
N LYS A 207 11.74 -1.81 6.51
CA LYS A 207 11.24 -2.29 5.21
C LYS A 207 10.58 -1.21 4.36
N TRP A 208 9.94 -0.24 4.99
CA TRP A 208 9.34 0.91 4.30
C TRP A 208 10.36 2.02 3.99
N GLY A 209 11.60 1.90 4.49
CA GLY A 209 12.66 2.85 4.24
C GLY A 209 12.58 4.11 5.10
N PHE A 210 12.08 4.02 6.33
CA PHE A 210 11.98 5.13 7.29
C PHE A 210 12.98 5.01 8.46
N LEU A 211 14.09 4.28 8.27
CA LEU A 211 15.04 4.01 9.34
C LEU A 211 15.71 5.29 9.85
N ASP A 212 16.12 6.19 8.96
CA ASP A 212 16.80 7.44 9.31
C ASP A 212 15.88 8.37 10.11
N GLU A 213 14.61 8.47 9.70
CA GLU A 213 13.58 9.22 10.38
C GLU A 213 13.26 8.64 11.75
N TYR A 214 13.24 7.31 11.86
CA TYR A 214 13.00 6.64 13.12
C TYR A 214 14.16 6.81 14.11
N GLU A 215 15.41 6.79 13.64
CA GLU A 215 16.57 7.12 14.47
C GLU A 215 16.56 8.60 14.91
N ALA A 216 16.10 9.51 14.04
CA ALA A 216 15.88 10.90 14.43
C ALA A 216 14.80 11.03 15.52
N LEU A 217 13.68 10.30 15.41
CA LEU A 217 12.64 10.23 16.43
C LEU A 217 13.20 9.75 17.77
N LYS A 218 13.97 8.66 17.79
CA LYS A 218 14.56 8.11 19.02
C LYS A 218 15.44 9.13 19.73
N LYS A 219 16.26 9.88 18.98
CA LYS A 219 17.11 10.94 19.53
C LYS A 219 16.30 12.04 20.20
N GLU A 220 15.24 12.53 19.55
CA GLU A 220 14.39 13.57 20.14
C GLU A 220 13.61 13.06 21.36
N MET A 221 13.11 11.82 21.32
CA MET A 221 12.41 11.19 22.44
C MET A 221 13.33 10.95 23.65
N ALA A 222 14.61 10.67 23.43
CA ALA A 222 15.60 10.56 24.50
C ALA A 222 15.98 11.92 25.09
N ALA A 223 15.97 12.99 24.29
CA ALA A 223 16.26 14.35 24.73
C ALA A 223 15.10 15.02 25.50
N THR A 224 13.88 14.44 25.45
CA THR A 224 12.70 14.94 26.18
C THR A 224 12.41 14.17 27.48
N LYS A 225 13.29 13.25 27.90
CA LYS A 225 13.27 12.61 29.22
C LYS A 225 14.06 13.43 30.23
#